data_AF-A0A9E5NTM8-F1
#
_entry.id   AF-A0A9E5NTM8-F1
#
_cell.length_a   1.000
_cell.length_b   1.000
_cell.length_c   1.000
_cell.angle_alpha   90.00
_cell.angle_beta   90.00
_cell.angle_gamma   90.00
#
_symmetry.space_group_name_H-M   'P 1'
#
loop_
_entity.id
_entity.type
_entity.pdbx_description
1 polymer ?
#
loop_
_entity_poly.entity_id
_entity_poly.type
_entity_poly.pdbx_seq_one_letter_code
_entity_poly.pdbx_strand_id
1 'polypeptide(L)'
;MKIKSRATFDKAVALIGVLLVLSQLLLLAYSPIHVAVVVLGVLMIYVGIWRLVSHMLPNRRVYMPLREEVDEFIRLVRRLNSERAAGDFPAAFETGSELRETVERVIAVAGVEKEPGNGTEADLQRQTMGSA
;
A
#
# COMPACT_ATOMS: atom_id res chain seq x y z
N MET A 1 0.48 -21.16 -14.86
CA MET A 1 -0.45 -21.56 -13.77
C MET A 1 0.30 -21.60 -12.43
N LYS A 2 0.66 -20.44 -11.83
CA LYS A 2 1.55 -20.37 -10.65
C LYS A 2 1.27 -19.16 -9.75
N ILE A 3 0.09 -19.03 -9.15
CA ILE A 3 -0.15 -18.02 -8.07
C ILE A 3 -0.98 -18.57 -6.88
N LYS A 4 -1.69 -19.70 -7.04
CA LYS A 4 -2.54 -20.26 -5.96
C LYS A 4 -1.81 -20.90 -4.77
N SER A 5 -0.50 -21.22 -4.85
CA SER A 5 0.16 -22.02 -3.79
C SER A 5 0.55 -21.22 -2.53
N ARG A 6 0.87 -19.93 -2.68
CA ARG A 6 1.38 -19.12 -1.56
C ARG A 6 0.29 -18.77 -0.54
N ALA A 7 -0.91 -18.43 -1.02
CA ALA A 7 -2.05 -18.12 -0.15
C ALA A 7 -2.54 -19.33 0.65
N THR A 8 -2.49 -20.53 0.06
CA THR A 8 -2.85 -21.78 0.74
C THR A 8 -1.83 -22.12 1.83
N PHE A 9 -0.55 -21.89 1.57
CA PHE A 9 0.51 -22.08 2.55
C PHE A 9 0.35 -21.15 3.76
N ASP A 10 0.06 -19.87 3.53
CA ASP A 10 -0.08 -18.88 4.61
C ASP A 10 -1.30 -19.20 5.51
N LYS A 11 -2.41 -19.68 4.93
CA LYS A 11 -3.58 -20.16 5.69
C LYS A 11 -3.26 -21.42 6.50
N ALA A 12 -2.50 -22.35 5.90
CA ALA A 12 -2.08 -23.56 6.59
C ALA A 12 -1.20 -23.25 7.80
N VAL A 13 -0.27 -22.30 7.67
CA VAL A 13 0.60 -21.85 8.77
C VAL A 13 -0.20 -21.27 9.94
N ALA A 14 -1.18 -20.39 9.66
CA ALA A 14 -2.03 -19.82 10.71
C ALA A 14 -2.90 -20.90 11.39
N LEU A 15 -3.48 -21.82 10.62
CA LEU A 15 -4.27 -22.94 11.13
C LEU A 15 -3.43 -23.86 12.04
N ILE A 16 -2.20 -24.16 11.63
CA ILE A 16 -1.25 -24.97 12.41
C ILE A 16 -0.90 -24.26 13.73
N GLY A 17 -0.68 -22.94 13.71
CA GLY A 17 -0.43 -22.16 14.93
C GLY A 17 -1.57 -22.24 15.95
N VAL A 18 -2.82 -22.14 15.49
CA VAL A 18 -4.01 -22.29 16.35
C VAL A 18 -4.10 -23.69 16.94
N LEU A 19 -3.90 -24.73 16.13
CA LEU A 19 -3.95 -26.12 16.59
C LEU A 19 -2.86 -26.43 17.61
N LEU A 20 -1.66 -25.86 17.46
CA LEU A 20 -0.58 -25.99 18.43
C LEU A 20 -0.93 -25.36 19.78
N VAL A 21 -1.47 -24.13 19.79
CA VAL A 21 -1.89 -23.46 21.02
C VAL A 21 -3.01 -24.23 21.71
N LEU A 22 -4.03 -24.66 20.96
CA LEU A 22 -5.15 -25.44 21.50
C LEU A 22 -4.69 -26.80 22.06
N SER A 23 -3.78 -27.49 21.37
CA SER A 23 -3.21 -28.75 21.84
C SER A 23 -2.46 -28.58 23.17
N GLN A 24 -1.70 -27.50 23.32
CA GLN A 24 -0.99 -27.21 24.57
C GLN A 24 -1.93 -26.83 25.71
N LEU A 25 -2.99 -26.08 25.40
CA LEU A 25 -4.01 -25.69 26.37
C LEU A 25 -4.85 -26.89 26.85
N LEU A 26 -4.99 -27.93 26.02
CA LEU A 26 -5.70 -29.16 26.37
C LEU A 26 -4.85 -30.12 27.21
N LEU A 27 -3.52 -30.11 27.03
CA LEU A 27 -2.60 -31.03 27.72
C LEU A 27 -2.34 -30.66 29.20
N LEU A 28 -2.75 -29.46 29.65
CA LEU A 28 -2.71 -28.97 31.04
C LEU A 28 -1.41 -29.28 31.84
N ALA A 29 -0.28 -29.48 31.15
CA ALA A 29 0.97 -29.84 31.79
C ALA A 29 1.82 -28.58 32.01
N TYR A 30 2.08 -28.26 33.28
CA TYR A 30 2.94 -27.16 33.70
C TYR A 30 4.41 -27.56 33.54
N SER A 31 4.93 -27.46 32.32
CA SER A 31 6.37 -27.60 32.05
C SER A 31 6.87 -26.38 31.27
N PRO A 32 8.11 -25.91 31.51
CA PRO A 32 8.66 -24.74 30.82
C PRO A 32 8.68 -24.89 29.29
N ILE A 33 8.69 -26.12 28.78
CA ILE A 33 8.60 -26.42 27.35
C ILE A 33 7.22 -26.02 26.78
N HIS A 34 6.15 -26.12 27.57
CA HIS A 34 4.79 -25.75 27.14
C HIS A 34 4.70 -24.24 26.88
N VAL A 35 5.33 -23.43 27.71
CA VAL A 35 5.39 -21.98 27.54
C VAL A 35 6.06 -21.62 26.22
N ALA A 36 7.19 -22.27 25.89
CA ALA A 36 7.90 -22.03 24.62
C ALA A 36 7.04 -22.41 23.40
N VAL A 37 6.31 -23.52 23.45
CA VAL A 37 5.44 -23.97 22.35
C VAL A 37 4.23 -23.05 22.17
N VAL A 38 3.62 -22.59 23.26
CA VAL A 38 2.52 -21.62 23.19
C VAL A 38 3.00 -20.29 22.59
N VAL A 39 4.15 -19.79 23.03
CA VAL A 39 4.75 -18.56 22.47
C VAL A 39 5.02 -18.73 20.96
N LEU A 40 5.54 -19.88 20.54
CA LEU A 40 5.77 -20.17 19.12
C LEU A 40 4.47 -20.22 18.32
N GLY A 41 3.42 -20.83 18.87
CA GLY A 41 2.10 -20.89 18.24
C GLY A 41 1.46 -19.51 18.10
N VAL A 42 1.55 -18.67 19.14
CA VAL A 42 1.10 -17.27 19.09
C VAL A 42 1.90 -16.46 18.06
N LEU A 43 3.21 -16.66 17.98
CA LEU A 43 4.07 -15.99 17.00
C LEU A 43 3.68 -16.37 15.56
N MET A 44 3.38 -17.66 15.31
CA MET A 44 2.87 -18.12 14.01
C MET A 44 1.53 -17.46 13.65
N ILE A 45 0.62 -17.32 14.61
CA ILE A 45 -0.67 -16.63 14.40
C ILE A 45 -0.42 -15.16 14.10
N TYR A 46 0.45 -14.48 14.85
CA TYR A 46 0.75 -13.06 14.65
C TYR A 46 1.31 -12.79 13.25
N VAL A 47 2.27 -13.61 12.80
CA VAL A 47 2.84 -13.54 11.44
C VAL A 47 1.78 -13.83 10.37
N GLY A 48 0.93 -14.84 10.59
CA GLY A 48 -0.17 -15.19 9.70
C GLY A 48 -1.18 -14.05 9.54
N ILE A 49 -1.56 -13.40 10.64
CA ILE A 49 -2.48 -12.25 10.64
C ILE A 49 -1.83 -11.06 9.92
N TRP A 50 -0.58 -10.71 10.20
CA TRP A 50 0.09 -9.59 9.56
C TRP A 50 0.16 -9.74 8.03
N ARG A 51 0.35 -10.98 7.58
CA ARG A 51 0.40 -11.31 6.16
C ARG A 51 -1.00 -11.39 5.51
N LEU A 52 -2.01 -11.82 6.25
CA LEU A 52 -3.40 -11.78 5.80
C LEU A 52 -3.91 -10.34 5.71
N VAL A 53 -3.57 -9.49 6.68
CA VAL A 53 -3.87 -8.05 6.69
C VAL A 53 -3.17 -7.34 5.54
N SER A 54 -1.90 -7.63 5.24
CA SER A 54 -1.22 -7.04 4.07
C SER A 54 -1.73 -7.57 2.71
N HIS A 55 -2.46 -8.69 2.70
CA HIS A 55 -3.15 -9.17 1.51
C HIS A 55 -4.56 -8.56 1.35
N MET A 56 -5.29 -8.40 2.45
CA MET A 56 -6.64 -7.79 2.49
C MET A 56 -6.61 -6.26 2.37
N LEU A 57 -5.59 -5.62 2.94
CA LEU A 57 -5.17 -4.27 2.59
C LEU A 57 -3.96 -4.41 1.68
N PRO A 58 -4.15 -4.70 0.38
CA PRO A 58 -3.05 -4.62 -0.54
C PRO A 58 -2.53 -3.18 -0.48
N ASN A 59 -1.40 -2.97 0.22
CA ASN A 59 -0.56 -1.78 0.14
C ASN A 59 0.13 -1.75 -1.25
N ARG A 60 -0.68 -2.01 -2.26
CA ARG A 60 -0.34 -1.95 -3.65
C ARG A 60 -0.45 -0.49 -3.99
N ARG A 61 0.71 0.12 -4.18
CA ARG A 61 0.94 1.39 -4.87
C ARG A 61 0.45 1.34 -6.34
N VAL A 62 -0.73 0.76 -6.58
CA VAL A 62 -1.34 0.50 -7.90
C VAL A 62 -1.76 1.82 -8.55
N TYR A 63 -2.17 2.79 -7.73
CA TYR A 63 -2.55 4.13 -8.18
C TYR A 63 -1.54 5.17 -7.71
N MET A 64 -0.24 4.91 -7.92
CA MET A 64 0.82 5.90 -7.70
C MET A 64 0.55 7.24 -8.39
N PRO A 65 0.13 7.26 -9.68
CA PRO A 65 -0.19 8.52 -10.36
C PRO A 65 -1.34 9.28 -9.68
N LEU A 66 -2.40 8.58 -9.29
CA LEU A 66 -3.52 9.18 -8.58
C LEU A 66 -3.11 9.77 -7.23
N ARG A 67 -2.20 9.11 -6.52
CA ARG A 67 -1.71 9.60 -5.23
C ARG A 67 -0.88 10.87 -5.38
N GLU A 68 -0.02 10.93 -6.38
CA GLU A 68 0.80 12.12 -6.68
C GLU A 68 -0.10 13.33 -6.99
N GLU A 69 -1.12 13.15 -7.84
CA GLU A 69 -2.08 14.21 -8.17
C GLU A 69 -2.95 14.63 -6.97
N VAL A 70 -3.38 13.68 -6.12
CA VAL A 70 -4.15 13.99 -4.90
C VAL A 70 -3.30 14.74 -3.86
N ASP A 71 -2.02 14.39 -3.72
CA ASP A 71 -1.11 15.11 -2.82
C ASP A 71 -0.88 16.56 -3.31
N GLU A 72 -0.80 16.78 -4.62
CA GLU A 72 -0.76 18.12 -5.22
C GLU A 72 -2.07 18.90 -4.98
N PHE A 73 -3.22 18.27 -5.23
CA PHE A 73 -4.53 18.87 -4.94
C PHE A 73 -4.64 19.36 -3.49
N ILE A 74 -4.26 18.51 -2.53
CA ILE A 74 -4.29 18.88 -1.10
C ILE A 74 -3.37 20.07 -0.80
N ARG A 75 -2.21 20.17 -1.46
CA ARG A 75 -1.30 21.32 -1.30
C ARG A 75 -1.94 22.61 -1.82
N LEU A 76 -2.58 22.57 -2.98
CA LEU A 76 -3.26 23.72 -3.58
C LEU A 76 -4.45 24.19 -2.73
N VAL A 77 -5.24 23.27 -2.16
CA VAL A 77 -6.33 23.64 -1.22
C VAL A 77 -5.79 24.39 0.01
N ARG A 78 -4.67 23.93 0.59
CA ARG A 78 -4.07 24.62 1.75
C ARG A 78 -3.55 26.00 1.36
N ARG A 79 -2.88 26.11 0.21
CA ARG A 79 -2.38 27.38 -0.33
C ARG A 79 -3.52 28.36 -0.55
N LEU A 80 -4.59 27.93 -1.23
CA LEU A 80 -5.78 28.73 -1.48
C LEU A 80 -6.40 29.25 -0.18
N ASN A 81 -6.52 28.39 0.83
CA ASN A 81 -7.05 28.78 2.13
C ASN A 81 -6.14 29.80 2.83
N SER A 82 -4.82 29.64 2.75
CA SER A 82 -3.87 30.58 3.33
C SER A 82 -3.89 31.95 2.64
N GLU A 83 -4.00 31.99 1.32
CA GLU A 83 -4.06 33.23 0.53
C GLU A 83 -5.37 33.99 0.79
N ARG A 84 -6.50 33.25 0.85
CA ARG A 84 -7.80 33.83 1.23
C ARG A 84 -7.79 34.38 2.65
N ALA A 85 -7.18 33.67 3.60
CA ALA A 85 -7.06 34.13 4.98
C ALA A 85 -6.16 35.38 5.11
N ALA A 86 -5.13 35.49 4.26
CA ALA A 86 -4.25 36.66 4.19
C ALA A 86 -4.89 37.86 3.45
N GLY A 87 -6.03 37.68 2.80
CA GLY A 87 -6.68 38.71 1.99
C GLY A 87 -6.05 38.93 0.61
N ASP A 88 -5.18 38.03 0.16
CA ASP A 88 -4.56 38.08 -1.16
C ASP A 88 -5.48 37.43 -2.20
N PHE A 89 -6.48 38.19 -2.66
CA PHE A 89 -7.47 37.72 -3.62
C PHE A 89 -6.91 37.43 -5.02
N PRO A 90 -5.95 38.22 -5.57
CA PRO A 90 -5.31 37.88 -6.83
C PRO A 90 -4.58 36.53 -6.78
N ALA A 91 -3.75 36.28 -5.76
CA ALA A 91 -3.05 35.00 -5.61
C ALA A 91 -4.05 33.85 -5.39
N ALA A 92 -5.08 34.06 -4.57
CA ALA A 92 -6.13 33.07 -4.35
C ALA A 92 -6.95 32.76 -5.62
N PHE A 93 -7.06 33.71 -6.56
CA PHE A 93 -7.74 33.47 -7.83
C PHE A 93 -6.88 32.58 -8.75
N GLU A 94 -5.58 32.85 -8.82
CA GLU A 94 -4.61 32.05 -9.57
C GLU A 94 -4.56 30.61 -9.03
N THR A 95 -4.33 30.43 -7.73
CA THR A 95 -4.37 29.11 -7.08
C THR A 95 -5.71 28.41 -7.27
N GLY A 96 -6.82 29.15 -7.32
CA GLY A 96 -8.14 28.61 -7.61
C GLY A 96 -8.28 28.07 -9.04
N SER A 97 -7.57 28.64 -10.01
CA SER A 97 -7.50 28.15 -11.39
C SER A 97 -6.66 26.88 -11.49
N GLU A 98 -5.48 26.86 -10.85
CA GLU A 98 -4.59 25.68 -10.75
C GLU A 98 -5.31 24.50 -10.09
N LEU A 99 -6.15 24.78 -9.08
CA LEU A 99 -6.93 23.75 -8.40
C LEU A 99 -7.94 23.06 -9.34
N ARG A 100 -8.58 23.82 -10.24
CA ARG A 100 -9.53 23.23 -11.22
C ARG A 100 -8.82 22.34 -12.22
N GLU A 101 -7.66 22.78 -12.72
CA GLU A 101 -6.84 21.99 -13.62
C GLU A 101 -6.36 20.69 -12.95
N THR A 102 -5.99 20.76 -11.67
CA THR A 102 -5.59 19.58 -10.89
C THR A 102 -6.74 18.58 -10.74
N VAL A 103 -7.98 19.05 -10.58
CA VAL A 103 -9.16 18.16 -10.55
C VAL A 103 -9.33 17.43 -11.89
N GLU A 104 -9.11 18.12 -13.01
CA GLU A 104 -9.14 17.48 -14.34
C GLU A 104 -8.06 16.40 -14.49
N ARG A 105 -6.84 16.67 -13.99
CA ARG A 105 -5.76 15.66 -13.97
C ARG A 105 -6.09 14.46 -13.09
N VAL A 106 -6.63 14.68 -11.89
CA VAL A 106 -7.09 13.61 -10.99
C VAL A 106 -8.13 12.72 -11.66
N ILE A 107 -9.10 13.32 -12.38
CA ILE A 107 -10.10 12.58 -13.14
C ILE A 107 -9.44 11.77 -14.26
N ALA A 108 -8.46 12.34 -14.97
CA ALA A 108 -7.76 11.68 -16.07
C ALA A 108 -6.94 10.45 -15.62
N VAL A 109 -6.36 10.48 -14.42
CA VAL A 109 -5.56 9.37 -13.87
C VAL A 109 -6.37 8.39 -13.02
N ALA A 110 -7.64 8.69 -12.75
CA ALA A 110 -8.50 7.83 -11.94
C ALA A 110 -8.72 6.47 -12.62
N GLY A 111 -8.41 5.39 -11.90
CA GLY A 111 -8.52 4.02 -12.41
C GLY A 111 -7.36 3.56 -13.29
N VAL A 112 -6.36 4.41 -13.55
CA VAL A 112 -5.14 4.01 -14.26
C VAL A 112 -4.21 3.27 -13.30
N GLU A 113 -4.11 1.95 -13.46
CA GLU A 113 -3.09 1.16 -12.78
C GLU A 113 -1.72 1.43 -13.41
N LYS A 114 -0.68 1.61 -12.59
CA LYS A 114 0.69 1.68 -13.11
C LYS A 114 1.07 0.32 -13.71
N GLU A 115 1.07 0.21 -15.04
CA GLU A 115 1.61 -0.98 -15.73
C GLU A 115 3.08 -1.21 -15.33
N PRO A 116 3.43 -2.38 -14.78
CA PRO A 116 4.80 -2.69 -14.43
C PRO A 116 5.55 -3.10 -15.70
N GLY A 117 6.09 -2.15 -16.47
CA GLY A 117 6.95 -2.54 -17.60
C GLY A 117 7.48 -1.49 -18.57
N ASN A 118 6.89 -0.31 -18.72
CA ASN A 118 7.26 0.57 -19.85
C ASN A 118 8.28 1.68 -19.54
N GLY A 119 8.72 1.81 -18.28
CA GLY A 119 9.69 2.86 -17.90
C GLY A 119 11.13 2.54 -18.28
N THR A 120 11.48 1.27 -18.49
CA THR A 120 12.89 0.87 -18.71
C THR A 120 13.24 0.76 -20.18
N GLU A 121 12.30 0.35 -21.05
CA GLU A 121 12.57 0.23 -22.49
C GLU A 121 12.57 1.58 -23.22
N ALA A 122 11.69 2.53 -22.82
CA ALA A 122 11.67 3.86 -23.42
C ALA A 122 12.94 4.69 -23.10
N ASP A 123 13.48 4.54 -21.89
CA ASP A 123 14.71 5.22 -21.48
C ASP A 123 15.97 4.56 -22.07
N LEU A 124 15.98 3.23 -22.24
CA LEU A 124 17.05 2.51 -22.94
C LEU A 124 17.06 2.83 -24.44
N GLN A 125 15.90 2.93 -25.10
CA GLN A 125 15.84 3.32 -26.52
C GLN A 125 16.31 4.76 -26.74
N ARG A 126 15.94 5.70 -25.87
CA ARG A 126 16.45 7.08 -25.94
C ARG A 126 17.96 7.17 -25.69
N GLN A 127 18.54 6.35 -24.80
CA GLN A 127 20.00 6.31 -24.60
C GLN A 127 20.75 5.70 -25.79
N THR A 128 20.20 4.66 -26.44
CA THR A 128 20.85 4.02 -27.60
C THR A 128 20.78 4.83 -28.88
N MET A 129 19.73 5.66 -29.08
CA MET A 129 19.62 6.52 -30.27
C MET A 129 20.35 7.88 -30.15
N GLY A 130 20.82 8.24 -28.95
CA GLY A 130 21.59 9.46 -28.72
C GLY A 130 23.12 9.30 -28.83
N SER A 131 23.62 8.10 -29.13
CA SER A 131 25.08 7.79 -29.19
C SER A 131 25.54 7.22 -30.55
N ALA A 132 24.78 7.44 -31.62
CA ALA A 132 25.17 7.06 -32.99
C ALA A 132 25.41 8.29 -33.86
#